data_AF-A0A9W6H6F1-F1
#
_entry.id   AF-A0A9W6H6F1-F1
#
_cell.length_a   1.000
_cell.length_b   1.000
_cell.length_c   1.000
_cell.angle_alpha   90.00
_cell.angle_beta   90.00
_cell.angle_gamma   90.00
#
_symmetry.space_group_name_H-M   'P 1'
#
loop_
_entity.id
_entity.type
_entity.pdbx_description
1 polymer ?
#
loop_
_entity_poly.entity_id
_entity_poly.type
_entity_poly.pdbx_seq_one_letter_code
_entity_poly.pdbx_strand_id
1 'polypeptide(L)'
;MGRDDRYTETFTSVPEGHQGPYVIPPLDEMRRRGRRAPTPQASRPRRRGRGWLVLPILVVIVLAAFETRLFGLWPVVVETVETWISGAPDEPEPVVPSEDADAEPSAPPAPQPSEFPPVDAARLAAILDAPEAHVGEGFVAYAEILAPDTPEADVPADAAAHLVTLSARQPATAYEYVGDNQTVIVDPEGRPVETGDVLLVSLAVPDPEGFESYYDLAGIDSARFDVVELEVVGLYDLAQDVTLGELRLDGDEPVLPVSVRNSADVPMEYAIDITALNPDGSEAATSIAWSADIAPGETGAADVTLYGAVPDGVTFRIDSVSRYAH
;
A
#
# COMPACT_ATOMS: atom_id res chain seq x y z
N MET A 1 15.02 -48.29 22.25
CA MET A 1 15.43 -47.34 23.31
C MET A 1 16.21 -46.23 22.63
N GLY A 2 15.82 -44.96 22.57
CA GLY A 2 14.62 -44.23 22.99
C GLY A 2 14.56 -42.94 22.16
N ARG A 3 13.33 -42.46 21.90
CA ARG A 3 13.05 -41.10 21.43
C ARG A 3 13.38 -40.10 22.54
N ASP A 4 13.72 -38.87 22.17
CA ASP A 4 13.35 -37.69 22.97
C ASP A 4 13.15 -36.48 22.05
N ASP A 5 11.88 -36.10 21.93
CA ASP A 5 11.35 -34.85 21.40
C ASP A 5 11.57 -33.70 22.40
N ARG A 6 11.77 -32.46 21.93
CA ARG A 6 11.52 -31.19 22.66
C ARG A 6 11.43 -30.03 21.64
N TYR A 7 10.55 -29.03 21.70
CA TYR A 7 9.20 -28.80 22.25
C TYR A 7 8.72 -27.52 21.54
N THR A 8 7.48 -27.49 21.04
CA THR A 8 6.80 -26.28 20.54
C THR A 8 6.05 -25.66 21.71
N GLU A 9 6.37 -24.43 22.12
CA GLU A 9 5.60 -23.73 23.15
C GLU A 9 4.31 -23.17 22.54
N THR A 10 3.17 -23.68 22.98
CA THR A 10 1.84 -23.14 22.67
C THR A 10 1.31 -22.45 23.92
N PHE A 11 1.05 -21.14 23.85
CA PHE A 11 0.44 -20.40 24.95
C PHE A 11 -1.09 -20.53 24.86
N THR A 12 -1.69 -21.32 25.74
CA THR A 12 -3.13 -21.30 26.03
C THR A 12 -3.35 -20.73 27.42
N SER A 13 -3.80 -19.47 27.52
CA SER A 13 -4.23 -18.87 28.78
C SER A 13 -5.70 -19.23 29.06
N VAL A 14 -5.92 -20.38 29.68
CA VAL A 14 -7.20 -20.65 30.37
C VAL A 14 -7.05 -20.13 31.81
N PRO A 15 -7.92 -19.21 32.28
CA PRO A 15 -7.87 -18.73 33.66
C PRO A 15 -8.06 -19.89 34.65
N GLU A 16 -7.19 -19.99 35.65
CA GLU A 16 -7.31 -20.98 36.72
C GLU A 16 -8.66 -20.82 37.45
N GLY A 17 -9.47 -21.89 37.45
CA GLY A 17 -10.72 -21.96 38.22
C GLY A 17 -11.99 -22.38 37.47
N HIS A 18 -11.93 -22.70 36.19
CA HIS A 18 -13.09 -23.22 35.43
C HIS A 18 -12.97 -24.72 35.14
N GLN A 19 -13.73 -25.54 35.90
CA GLN A 19 -13.87 -26.99 35.67
C GLN A 19 -15.26 -27.34 35.10
N GLY A 20 -15.71 -26.61 34.08
CA GLY A 20 -16.94 -26.91 33.36
C GLY A 20 -16.82 -26.57 31.88
N PRO A 21 -17.59 -27.22 30.99
CA PRO A 21 -17.58 -26.92 29.56
C PRO A 21 -17.96 -25.45 29.33
N TYR A 22 -17.13 -24.75 28.54
CA TYR A 22 -17.33 -23.35 28.19
C TYR A 22 -18.53 -23.25 27.23
N VAL A 23 -19.70 -22.88 27.75
CA VAL A 23 -20.90 -22.65 26.94
C VAL A 23 -20.97 -21.15 26.65
N ILE A 24 -20.74 -20.77 25.38
CA ILE A 24 -20.94 -19.40 24.90
C ILE A 24 -22.44 -19.09 24.98
N PRO A 25 -22.88 -18.08 25.77
CA PRO A 25 -24.30 -17.75 25.86
C PRO A 25 -24.78 -17.09 24.54
N PRO A 26 -26.04 -17.35 24.11
CA PRO A 26 -26.60 -16.72 22.92
C PRO A 26 -26.72 -15.19 23.08
N LEU A 27 -26.42 -14.48 22.00
CA LEU A 27 -26.25 -13.01 21.92
C LEU A 27 -27.48 -12.15 22.28
N ASP A 28 -28.63 -12.76 22.57
CA ASP A 28 -29.88 -12.02 22.80
C ASP A 28 -30.07 -11.49 24.23
N GLU A 29 -29.27 -11.95 25.21
CA GLU A 29 -29.44 -11.53 26.61
C GLU A 29 -28.70 -10.24 27.00
N MET A 30 -27.75 -9.74 26.18
CA MET A 30 -27.02 -8.50 26.50
C MET A 30 -27.78 -7.20 26.16
N ARG A 31 -28.85 -7.25 25.36
CA ARG A 31 -29.57 -6.03 24.92
C ARG A 31 -30.61 -5.49 25.91
N ARG A 32 -30.89 -6.15 27.04
CA ARG A 32 -32.03 -5.79 27.92
C ARG A 32 -31.72 -5.21 29.30
N ARG A 33 -30.45 -4.95 29.67
CA ARG A 33 -30.09 -4.42 31.01
C ARG A 33 -29.91 -2.90 31.12
N GLY A 34 -30.34 -2.12 30.13
CA GLY A 34 -30.09 -0.66 30.11
C GLY A 34 -31.26 0.30 30.35
N ARG A 35 -32.50 -0.15 30.59
CA ARG A 35 -33.65 0.77 30.74
C ARG A 35 -34.08 0.96 32.19
N ARG A 36 -33.74 2.11 32.78
CA ARG A 36 -34.43 2.68 33.95
C ARG A 36 -35.51 3.67 33.52
N ALA A 37 -36.66 3.59 34.18
CA ALA A 37 -37.84 4.43 34.00
C ALA A 37 -37.69 5.81 34.67
N PRO A 38 -38.52 6.81 34.31
CA PRO A 38 -38.35 8.21 34.69
C PRO A 38 -39.29 8.65 35.83
N THR A 39 -38.89 9.67 36.59
CA THR A 39 -39.79 10.48 37.41
C THR A 39 -39.30 11.94 37.51
N PRO A 40 -40.20 12.92 37.76
CA PRO A 40 -40.14 14.25 37.16
C PRO A 40 -40.03 15.39 38.19
N GLN A 41 -39.50 16.55 37.79
CA GLN A 41 -40.18 17.85 37.82
C GLN A 41 -39.26 19.02 37.47
N ALA A 42 -39.89 20.04 36.88
CA ALA A 42 -39.40 21.34 36.46
C ALA A 42 -38.70 22.13 37.60
N SER A 43 -37.69 22.96 37.31
CA SER A 43 -37.92 24.35 36.87
C SER A 43 -36.59 25.02 36.44
N ARG A 44 -36.69 25.87 35.40
CA ARG A 44 -35.68 26.70 34.70
C ARG A 44 -34.91 27.66 35.64
N PRO A 45 -33.95 28.50 35.16
CA PRO A 45 -32.95 28.37 34.06
C PRO A 45 -31.53 28.80 34.50
N ARG A 46 -30.43 28.38 33.82
CA ARG A 46 -29.18 29.19 33.74
C ARG A 46 -28.15 28.65 32.72
N ARG A 47 -27.84 29.52 31.74
CA ARG A 47 -26.64 29.64 30.88
C ARG A 47 -25.71 28.41 30.71
N ARG A 48 -25.83 27.74 29.54
CA ARG A 48 -24.69 27.11 28.81
C ARG A 48 -23.65 28.21 28.48
N GLY A 49 -22.34 28.00 28.43
CA GLY A 49 -21.47 26.83 28.58
C GLY A 49 -20.09 27.24 28.04
N ARG A 50 -19.01 27.04 28.80
CA ARG A 50 -17.63 27.33 28.35
C ARG A 50 -16.56 26.49 29.05
N GLY A 51 -16.89 25.25 29.44
CA GLY A 51 -15.99 24.35 30.17
C GLY A 51 -15.81 22.95 29.56
N TRP A 52 -16.47 22.62 28.45
CA TRP A 52 -16.46 21.26 27.90
C TRP A 52 -15.37 21.00 26.85
N LEU A 53 -14.61 22.03 26.47
CA LEU A 53 -13.49 21.92 25.50
C LEU A 53 -12.11 21.89 26.15
N VAL A 54 -12.00 22.16 27.46
CA VAL A 54 -10.69 22.22 28.13
C VAL A 54 -10.13 20.82 28.41
N LEU A 55 -11.00 19.83 28.65
CA LEU A 55 -10.57 18.47 28.95
C LEU A 55 -9.92 17.72 27.75
N PRO A 56 -10.47 17.73 26.52
CA PRO A 56 -9.84 17.04 25.39
C PRO A 56 -8.54 17.72 24.94
N ILE A 57 -8.45 19.05 25.02
CA ILE A 57 -7.23 19.79 24.67
C ILE A 57 -6.10 19.50 25.67
N LEU A 58 -6.42 19.41 26.98
CA LEU A 58 -5.43 19.01 27.98
C LEU A 58 -4.98 17.56 27.80
N VAL A 59 -5.85 16.66 27.36
CA VAL A 59 -5.47 15.26 27.05
C VAL A 59 -4.56 15.20 25.84
N VAL A 60 -4.83 15.96 24.76
CA VAL A 60 -3.94 16.03 23.57
C VAL A 60 -2.60 16.66 23.91
N ILE A 61 -2.58 17.72 24.74
CA ILE A 61 -1.33 18.36 25.17
C ILE A 61 -0.52 17.42 26.10
N VAL A 62 -1.18 16.65 26.96
CA VAL A 62 -0.49 15.68 27.82
C VAL A 62 -0.03 14.45 27.03
N LEU A 63 -0.76 14.02 25.98
CA LEU A 63 -0.32 12.95 25.08
C LEU A 63 0.88 13.39 24.24
N ALA A 64 0.82 14.58 23.65
CA ALA A 64 1.93 15.18 22.89
C ALA A 64 3.15 15.44 23.80
N ALA A 65 2.94 15.85 25.05
CA ALA A 65 4.01 16.01 26.04
C ALA A 65 4.58 14.67 26.55
N PHE A 66 3.82 13.58 26.45
CA PHE A 66 4.26 12.23 26.83
C PHE A 66 5.06 11.57 25.70
N GLU A 67 4.63 11.76 24.44
CA GLU A 67 5.39 11.33 23.25
C GLU A 67 6.70 12.11 23.10
N THR A 68 6.68 13.43 23.25
CA THR A 68 7.91 14.25 23.17
C THR A 68 8.92 13.99 24.30
N ARG A 69 8.48 13.45 25.45
CA ARG A 69 9.39 13.03 26.54
C ARG A 69 10.01 11.65 26.34
N LEU A 70 9.36 10.75 25.59
CA LEU A 70 9.93 9.45 25.22
C LEU A 70 10.98 9.57 24.11
N PHE A 71 10.90 10.62 23.27
CA PHE A 71 11.77 10.82 22.11
C PHE A 71 12.79 11.99 22.24
N GLY A 72 13.04 12.50 23.46
CA GLY A 72 14.17 13.41 23.71
C GLY A 72 14.12 14.80 23.07
N LEU A 73 12.96 15.25 22.56
CA LEU A 73 12.79 16.45 21.71
C LEU A 73 12.62 17.80 22.45
N TRP A 74 13.02 17.92 23.73
CA TRP A 74 12.75 19.15 24.49
C TRP A 74 13.61 20.40 24.14
N PRO A 75 14.81 20.34 23.54
CA PRO A 75 15.56 21.56 23.21
C PRO A 75 15.07 22.31 21.97
N VAL A 76 14.53 21.61 20.95
CA VAL A 76 14.28 22.18 19.62
C VAL A 76 13.04 23.08 19.56
N VAL A 77 12.01 22.77 20.36
CA VAL A 77 10.74 23.53 20.36
C VAL A 77 10.88 24.93 20.98
N VAL A 78 11.90 25.15 21.82
CA VAL A 78 12.12 26.46 22.46
C VAL A 78 12.82 27.44 21.51
N GLU A 79 13.64 26.96 20.60
CA GLU A 79 14.46 27.82 19.71
C GLU A 79 13.65 28.40 18.55
N THR A 80 12.69 27.65 18.00
CA THR A 80 11.85 28.08 16.87
C THR A 80 10.90 29.25 17.22
N VAL A 81 10.53 29.40 18.49
CA VAL A 81 9.59 30.44 18.94
C VAL A 81 10.29 31.81 19.14
N GLU A 82 11.59 31.84 19.45
CA GLU A 82 12.33 33.12 19.61
C GLU A 82 12.65 33.79 18.26
N THR A 83 12.92 33.02 17.21
CA THR A 83 13.17 33.53 15.85
C THR A 83 11.95 34.19 15.20
N TRP A 84 10.72 33.79 15.59
CA TRP A 84 9.51 34.37 15.01
C TRP A 84 9.09 35.72 15.65
N ILE A 85 9.68 36.07 16.80
CA ILE A 85 9.31 37.28 17.57
C ILE A 85 10.23 38.49 17.26
N SER A 86 11.38 38.28 16.63
CA SER A 86 12.36 39.35 16.35
C SER A 86 12.32 39.82 14.89
N GLY A 87 11.31 40.61 14.54
CA GLY A 87 11.28 41.32 13.24
C GLY A 87 12.24 42.51 13.17
N ALA A 88 12.78 42.77 11.98
CA ALA A 88 13.10 44.08 11.34
C ALA A 88 13.86 43.84 9.99
N PRO A 89 14.06 44.85 9.12
CA PRO A 89 13.08 45.33 8.13
C PRO A 89 13.62 45.39 6.68
N ASP A 90 12.72 45.68 5.72
CA ASP A 90 12.98 45.95 4.29
C ASP A 90 14.11 46.97 4.02
N GLU A 91 15.02 46.62 3.10
CA GLU A 91 15.80 47.58 2.31
C GLU A 91 15.57 47.32 0.81
N PRO A 92 15.31 48.35 -0.02
CA PRO A 92 15.11 48.18 -1.45
C PRO A 92 16.42 48.14 -2.23
N GLU A 93 16.59 47.13 -3.08
CA GLU A 93 17.74 47.00 -3.98
C GLU A 93 17.68 47.96 -5.20
N PRO A 94 18.82 48.45 -5.69
CA PRO A 94 18.89 49.36 -6.84
C PRO A 94 18.79 48.61 -8.17
N VAL A 95 17.93 49.11 -9.06
CA VAL A 95 17.79 48.66 -10.44
C VAL A 95 19.03 49.08 -11.25
N VAL A 96 19.77 48.10 -11.79
CA VAL A 96 20.83 48.29 -12.78
C VAL A 96 20.30 47.81 -14.15
N PRO A 97 20.50 48.55 -15.26
CA PRO A 97 19.94 48.18 -16.55
C PRO A 97 20.73 47.03 -17.20
N SER A 98 19.98 46.08 -17.76
CA SER A 98 20.44 44.93 -18.53
C SER A 98 21.05 45.33 -19.88
N GLU A 99 22.30 44.94 -20.11
CA GLU A 99 22.92 44.94 -21.44
C GLU A 99 23.93 43.78 -21.48
N ASP A 100 23.47 42.65 -22.05
CA ASP A 100 24.23 41.66 -22.84
C ASP A 100 23.42 40.36 -22.88
N ALA A 101 22.65 40.20 -23.96
CA ALA A 101 22.02 38.95 -24.32
C ALA A 101 23.08 38.03 -24.93
N ASP A 102 23.91 37.42 -24.08
CA ASP A 102 24.60 36.20 -24.43
C ASP A 102 23.53 35.12 -24.64
N ALA A 103 23.53 34.50 -25.82
CA ALA A 103 22.65 33.39 -26.12
C ALA A 103 22.95 32.25 -25.14
N GLU A 104 22.01 32.01 -24.22
CA GLU A 104 22.01 30.82 -23.36
C GLU A 104 22.26 29.58 -24.25
N PRO A 105 23.22 28.71 -23.88
CA PRO A 105 23.32 27.41 -24.52
C PRO A 105 21.95 26.75 -24.40
N SER A 106 21.34 26.40 -25.54
CA SER A 106 20.04 25.72 -25.53
C SER A 106 20.14 24.50 -24.62
N ALA A 107 19.32 24.49 -23.57
CA ALA A 107 19.20 23.35 -22.67
C ALA A 107 19.02 22.07 -23.51
N PRO A 108 19.65 20.95 -23.14
CA PRO A 108 19.42 19.69 -23.82
C PRO A 108 17.92 19.42 -23.91
N PRO A 109 17.45 18.85 -25.04
CA PRO A 109 16.03 18.54 -25.19
C PRO A 109 15.59 17.66 -24.03
N ALA A 110 14.42 17.96 -23.47
CA ALA A 110 13.81 17.15 -22.42
C ALA A 110 13.73 15.69 -22.87
N PRO A 111 13.99 14.72 -21.98
CA PRO A 111 13.94 13.31 -22.33
C PRO A 111 12.55 12.92 -22.85
N GLN A 112 12.50 12.08 -23.88
CA GLN A 112 11.24 11.62 -24.47
C GLN A 112 10.80 10.30 -23.83
N PRO A 113 9.60 10.21 -23.23
CA PRO A 113 9.10 9.01 -22.56
C PRO A 113 9.15 7.73 -23.41
N SER A 114 8.83 7.83 -24.70
CA SER A 114 8.81 6.69 -25.62
C SER A 114 10.18 6.04 -25.86
N GLU A 115 11.26 6.69 -25.44
CA GLU A 115 12.63 6.19 -25.56
C GLU A 115 13.09 5.43 -24.30
N PHE A 116 12.31 5.46 -23.21
CA PHE A 116 12.70 4.82 -21.96
C PHE A 116 12.42 3.31 -22.00
N PRO A 117 13.41 2.47 -21.67
CA PRO A 117 13.21 1.03 -21.61
C PRO A 117 12.39 0.64 -20.37
N PRO A 118 11.54 -0.39 -20.46
CA PRO A 118 11.02 -1.08 -19.27
C PRO A 118 12.18 -1.55 -18.38
N VAL A 119 12.09 -1.26 -17.09
CA VAL A 119 13.09 -1.67 -16.11
C VAL A 119 12.87 -3.13 -15.70
N ASP A 120 13.94 -3.91 -15.54
CA ASP A 120 13.87 -5.21 -14.86
C ASP A 120 14.16 -5.05 -13.36
N ALA A 121 13.80 -6.06 -12.56
CA ALA A 121 13.91 -5.99 -11.10
C ALA A 121 15.36 -5.75 -10.62
N ALA A 122 16.35 -6.35 -11.28
CA ALA A 122 17.75 -6.19 -10.90
C ALA A 122 18.25 -4.77 -11.21
N ARG A 123 17.83 -4.20 -12.34
CA ARG A 123 18.15 -2.83 -12.71
C ARG A 123 17.46 -1.82 -11.80
N LEU A 124 16.18 -2.03 -11.49
CA LEU A 124 15.45 -1.16 -10.55
C LEU A 124 16.11 -1.16 -9.18
N ALA A 125 16.47 -2.34 -8.65
CA ALA A 125 17.17 -2.43 -7.38
C ALA A 125 18.52 -1.68 -7.40
N ALA A 126 19.28 -1.77 -8.50
CA ALA A 126 20.53 -1.03 -8.64
C ALA A 126 20.32 0.49 -8.70
N ILE A 127 19.25 0.95 -9.37
CA ILE A 127 18.88 2.37 -9.44
C ILE A 127 18.47 2.90 -8.07
N LEU A 128 17.70 2.13 -7.30
CA LEU A 128 17.25 2.51 -5.97
C LEU A 128 18.39 2.51 -4.93
N ASP A 129 19.35 1.60 -5.06
CA ASP A 129 20.51 1.49 -4.15
C ASP A 129 21.54 2.62 -4.37
N ALA A 130 21.75 3.05 -5.62
CA ALA A 130 22.74 4.07 -5.98
C ALA A 130 22.25 4.99 -7.11
N PRO A 131 21.19 5.81 -6.89
CA PRO A 131 20.60 6.64 -7.94
C PRO A 131 21.61 7.62 -8.56
N GLU A 132 22.60 8.10 -7.80
CA GLU A 132 23.67 8.97 -8.29
C GLU A 132 24.54 8.34 -9.38
N ALA A 133 24.63 7.00 -9.42
CA ALA A 133 25.34 6.28 -10.47
C ALA A 133 24.53 6.18 -11.77
N HIS A 134 23.26 6.58 -11.74
CA HIS A 134 22.26 6.44 -12.80
C HIS A 134 21.69 7.77 -13.28
N VAL A 135 22.32 8.88 -12.90
CA VAL A 135 21.91 10.25 -13.26
C VAL A 135 21.73 10.41 -14.77
N GLY A 136 20.62 11.03 -15.17
CA GLY A 136 20.27 11.26 -16.57
C GLY A 136 19.78 10.02 -17.31
N GLU A 137 19.74 8.86 -16.67
CA GLU A 137 19.05 7.70 -17.21
C GLU A 137 17.53 7.85 -17.07
N GLY A 138 16.80 7.24 -17.99
CA GLY A 138 15.35 7.13 -17.95
C GLY A 138 14.91 5.68 -18.00
N PHE A 139 13.81 5.36 -17.31
CA PHE A 139 13.28 4.00 -17.26
C PHE A 139 11.76 4.01 -17.04
N VAL A 140 11.11 2.91 -17.44
CA VAL A 140 9.67 2.71 -17.20
C VAL A 140 9.49 1.66 -16.10
N ALA A 141 8.69 2.00 -15.09
CA ALA A 141 8.36 1.14 -13.96
C ALA A 141 6.88 1.24 -13.61
N TYR A 142 6.40 0.30 -12.79
CA TYR A 142 5.12 0.44 -12.10
C TYR A 142 5.32 1.14 -10.77
N ALA A 143 4.39 2.00 -10.39
CA ALA A 143 4.38 2.70 -9.10
C ALA A 143 3.05 2.47 -8.39
N GLU A 144 3.08 1.96 -7.17
CA GLU A 144 1.90 1.93 -6.29
C GLU A 144 1.95 3.14 -5.35
N ILE A 145 0.88 3.95 -5.35
CA ILE A 145 0.77 5.12 -4.48
C ILE A 145 0.56 4.68 -3.02
N LEU A 146 1.54 4.94 -2.16
CA LEU A 146 1.41 4.75 -0.71
C LEU A 146 0.76 5.97 -0.06
N ALA A 147 1.22 7.17 -0.43
CA ALA A 147 0.66 8.43 0.03
C ALA A 147 0.72 9.50 -1.08
N PRO A 148 -0.43 10.04 -1.52
CA PRO A 148 -0.44 11.19 -2.40
C PRO A 148 -0.09 12.47 -1.65
N ASP A 149 0.28 13.52 -2.38
CA ASP A 149 0.54 14.87 -1.86
C ASP A 149 1.52 14.92 -0.67
N THR A 150 2.62 14.20 -0.81
CA THR A 150 3.69 14.18 0.20
C THR A 150 4.28 15.58 0.31
N PRO A 151 4.32 16.19 1.51
CA PRO A 151 4.80 17.55 1.67
C PRO A 151 6.31 17.59 1.45
N GLU A 152 6.74 18.30 0.40
CA GLU A 152 8.14 18.37 -0.02
C GLU A 152 8.56 19.84 -0.17
N ALA A 153 9.68 20.22 0.45
CA ALA A 153 10.10 21.63 0.58
C ALA A 153 10.47 22.27 -0.77
N ASP A 154 10.83 21.45 -1.76
CA ASP A 154 11.34 21.87 -3.07
C ASP A 154 10.54 21.29 -4.23
N VAL A 155 9.25 21.04 -4.01
CA VAL A 155 8.32 20.69 -5.10
C VAL A 155 7.68 21.96 -5.64
N PRO A 156 7.80 22.23 -6.95
CA PRO A 156 7.15 23.35 -7.60
C PRO A 156 5.65 23.41 -7.29
N ALA A 157 5.07 24.61 -7.23
CA ALA A 157 3.66 24.78 -6.86
C ALA A 157 2.66 24.14 -7.84
N ASP A 158 3.11 23.85 -9.06
CA ASP A 158 2.38 23.15 -10.12
C ASP A 158 2.66 21.64 -10.18
N ALA A 159 3.60 21.15 -9.37
CA ALA A 159 3.94 19.74 -9.27
C ALA A 159 3.31 19.10 -8.02
N ALA A 160 3.09 17.78 -8.09
CA ALA A 160 2.68 16.96 -6.95
C ALA A 160 3.78 15.95 -6.60
N ALA A 161 4.01 15.72 -5.31
CA ALA A 161 4.93 14.70 -4.82
C ALA A 161 4.14 13.52 -4.27
N HIS A 162 4.55 12.30 -4.61
CA HIS A 162 3.88 11.08 -4.17
C HIS A 162 4.90 10.11 -3.59
N LEU A 163 4.59 9.57 -2.40
CA LEU A 163 5.32 8.44 -1.84
C LEU A 163 4.79 7.17 -2.49
N VAL A 164 5.68 6.41 -3.12
CA VAL A 164 5.36 5.21 -3.87
C VAL A 164 6.25 4.05 -3.49
N THR A 165 5.81 2.84 -3.85
CA THR A 165 6.72 1.70 -4.05
C THR A 165 6.86 1.49 -5.55
N LEU A 166 8.11 1.44 -6.04
CA LEU A 166 8.39 1.12 -7.43
C LEU A 166 8.55 -0.39 -7.63
N SER A 167 8.08 -0.89 -8.76
CA SER A 167 8.27 -2.28 -9.18
C SER A 167 8.51 -2.37 -10.68
N ALA A 168 9.33 -3.34 -11.09
CA ALA A 168 9.50 -3.70 -12.49
C ALA A 168 8.25 -4.37 -13.09
N ARG A 169 7.28 -4.78 -12.25
CA ARG A 169 6.07 -5.50 -12.68
C ARG A 169 4.82 -4.92 -12.04
N GLN A 170 3.72 -5.04 -12.76
CA GLN A 170 2.42 -4.61 -12.27
C GLN A 170 2.02 -5.47 -11.06
N PRO A 171 1.73 -4.86 -9.90
CA PRO A 171 1.18 -5.59 -8.77
C PRO A 171 -0.23 -6.11 -9.11
N ALA A 172 -0.52 -7.31 -8.61
CA ALA A 172 -1.83 -7.93 -8.66
C ALA A 172 -2.66 -7.64 -7.40
N THR A 173 -1.99 -7.33 -6.29
CA THR A 173 -2.62 -6.91 -5.03
C THR A 173 -1.95 -5.67 -4.47
N ALA A 174 -2.71 -4.86 -3.74
CA ALA A 174 -2.14 -3.72 -3.02
C ALA A 174 -1.04 -4.20 -2.04
N TYR A 175 0.03 -3.42 -1.95
CA TYR A 175 1.19 -3.65 -1.11
C TYR A 175 1.97 -4.94 -1.42
N GLU A 176 1.81 -5.54 -2.61
CA GLU A 176 2.46 -6.80 -2.97
C GLU A 176 3.98 -6.74 -2.89
N TYR A 177 4.57 -5.59 -3.22
CA TYR A 177 6.02 -5.38 -3.25
C TYR A 177 6.52 -4.46 -2.13
N VAL A 178 5.71 -4.24 -1.09
CA VAL A 178 6.05 -3.29 -0.04
C VAL A 178 7.15 -3.84 0.85
N GLY A 179 8.29 -3.18 0.78
CA GLY A 179 9.51 -3.42 1.54
C GLY A 179 10.32 -2.12 1.66
N ASP A 180 11.64 -2.22 1.89
CA ASP A 180 12.57 -1.10 2.11
C ASP A 180 12.76 -0.14 0.91
N ASN A 181 11.95 -0.29 -0.16
CA ASN A 181 12.11 0.38 -1.46
C ASN A 181 11.10 1.53 -1.67
N GLN A 182 10.79 2.27 -0.60
CA GLN A 182 9.94 3.45 -0.72
C GLN A 182 10.68 4.56 -1.46
N THR A 183 9.96 5.33 -2.26
CA THR A 183 10.53 6.30 -3.19
C THR A 183 9.56 7.46 -3.35
N VAL A 184 10.07 8.66 -3.57
CA VAL A 184 9.27 9.83 -3.92
C VAL A 184 9.31 10.03 -5.43
N ILE A 185 8.14 10.16 -6.06
CA ILE A 185 8.04 10.61 -7.45
C ILE A 185 7.41 12.01 -7.50
N VAL A 186 7.91 12.85 -8.39
CA VAL A 186 7.39 14.20 -8.61
C VAL A 186 6.71 14.28 -9.97
N ASP A 187 5.39 14.48 -9.96
CA ASP A 187 4.58 14.69 -11.16
C ASP A 187 4.42 16.20 -11.43
N PRO A 188 5.11 16.76 -12.44
CA PRO A 188 5.02 18.18 -12.76
C PRO A 188 3.64 18.60 -13.29
N GLU A 189 2.80 17.65 -13.72
CA GLU A 189 1.44 17.94 -14.20
C GLU A 189 0.39 17.88 -13.08
N GLY A 190 0.78 17.41 -11.88
CA GLY A 190 -0.07 17.37 -10.70
C GLY A 190 -1.33 16.52 -10.88
N ARG A 191 -1.20 15.30 -11.40
CA ARG A 191 -2.37 14.43 -11.67
C ARG A 191 -3.00 13.93 -10.37
N PRO A 192 -4.34 13.91 -10.30
CA PRO A 192 -5.04 13.38 -9.14
C PRO A 192 -4.87 11.87 -9.09
N VAL A 193 -4.33 11.37 -7.99
CA VAL A 193 -4.15 9.95 -7.69
C VAL A 193 -4.55 9.67 -6.24
N GLU A 194 -4.99 8.45 -5.96
CA GLU A 194 -5.38 8.00 -4.62
C GLU A 194 -4.40 6.95 -4.09
N THR A 195 -4.33 6.80 -2.76
CA THR A 195 -3.59 5.68 -2.15
C THR A 195 -4.11 4.34 -2.68
N GLY A 196 -3.20 3.48 -3.13
CA GLY A 196 -3.50 2.19 -3.74
C GLY A 196 -3.64 2.24 -5.26
N ASP A 197 -3.61 3.42 -5.89
CA ASP A 197 -3.53 3.51 -7.35
C ASP A 197 -2.22 2.91 -7.84
N VAL A 198 -2.30 2.20 -8.97
CA VAL A 198 -1.14 1.63 -9.66
C VAL A 198 -0.96 2.35 -10.98
N LEU A 199 0.23 2.92 -11.14
CA LEU A 199 0.64 3.71 -12.27
C LEU A 199 1.69 2.97 -13.10
N LEU A 200 1.69 3.18 -14.40
CA LEU A 200 2.84 2.96 -15.26
C LEU A 200 3.54 4.32 -15.44
N VAL A 201 4.77 4.45 -14.94
CA VAL A 201 5.51 5.71 -14.89
C VAL A 201 6.77 5.63 -15.74
N SER A 202 7.01 6.67 -16.52
CA SER A 202 8.29 6.96 -17.16
C SER A 202 9.05 7.93 -16.27
N LEU A 203 10.16 7.49 -15.71
CA LEU A 203 10.94 8.21 -14.71
C LEU A 203 12.29 8.61 -15.27
N ALA A 204 12.75 9.81 -14.91
CA ALA A 204 14.11 10.26 -15.12
C ALA A 204 14.84 10.35 -13.78
N VAL A 205 16.11 9.92 -13.76
CA VAL A 205 16.99 10.10 -12.60
C VAL A 205 17.56 11.52 -12.61
N PRO A 206 17.24 12.37 -11.61
CA PRO A 206 17.65 13.77 -11.60
C PRO A 206 19.17 13.92 -11.39
N ASP A 207 19.69 15.13 -11.61
CA ASP A 207 21.10 15.47 -11.33
C ASP A 207 21.36 15.59 -9.80
N PRO A 208 22.49 15.10 -9.27
CA PRO A 208 22.90 15.17 -7.87
C PRO A 208 22.91 16.59 -7.27
N GLU A 209 22.98 17.64 -8.08
CA GLU A 209 22.92 19.03 -7.59
C GLU A 209 21.58 19.42 -6.90
N GLY A 210 20.63 18.48 -6.78
CA GLY A 210 19.41 18.61 -5.96
C GLY A 210 19.12 17.45 -5.00
N PHE A 211 20.06 16.53 -4.76
CA PHE A 211 19.86 15.43 -3.80
C PHE A 211 20.18 15.90 -2.38
N GLU A 212 19.23 16.55 -1.72
CA GLU A 212 19.19 16.47 -0.27
C GLU A 212 18.62 15.10 0.11
N SER A 213 19.39 14.30 0.86
CA SER A 213 18.95 13.01 1.41
C SER A 213 17.60 13.21 2.10
N TYR A 214 16.62 12.44 1.70
CA TYR A 214 15.25 12.61 2.15
C TYR A 214 15.07 11.92 3.50
N TYR A 215 14.04 12.33 4.22
CA TYR A 215 13.58 11.59 5.37
C TYR A 215 12.09 11.37 5.13
N ASP A 216 11.71 10.14 4.82
CA ASP A 216 10.29 9.78 4.81
C ASP A 216 9.67 10.06 6.20
N LEU A 217 8.36 9.84 6.35
CA LEU A 217 7.67 10.01 7.64
C LEU A 217 8.26 9.17 8.79
N ALA A 218 9.12 8.20 8.50
CA ALA A 218 9.85 7.36 9.45
C ALA A 218 11.33 7.75 9.62
N GLY A 219 11.85 8.73 8.88
CA GLY A 219 13.25 9.14 8.92
C GLY A 219 14.19 8.26 8.08
N ILE A 220 13.70 7.67 7.00
CA ILE A 220 14.46 6.82 6.07
C ILE A 220 14.74 7.60 4.78
N ASP A 221 15.98 7.50 4.28
CA ASP A 221 16.39 8.07 3.00
C ASP A 221 15.65 7.37 1.86
N SER A 222 14.91 8.16 1.07
CA SER A 222 14.11 7.67 -0.05
C SER A 222 14.61 8.33 -1.32
N ALA A 223 14.83 7.56 -2.38
CA ALA A 223 15.20 8.13 -3.67
C ALA A 223 14.08 9.04 -4.20
N ARG A 224 14.45 10.08 -4.96
CA ARG A 224 13.51 10.95 -5.69
C ARG A 224 13.70 10.78 -7.19
N PHE A 225 12.60 10.66 -7.92
CA PHE A 225 12.59 10.66 -9.39
C PHE A 225 11.58 11.66 -9.95
N ASP A 226 11.92 12.24 -11.10
CA ASP A 226 10.99 13.10 -11.82
C ASP A 226 10.16 12.25 -12.79
N VAL A 227 8.85 12.45 -12.76
CA VAL A 227 7.93 11.80 -13.69
C VAL A 227 7.93 12.58 -15.00
N VAL A 228 8.23 11.89 -16.08
CA VAL A 228 8.14 12.43 -17.45
C VAL A 228 6.75 12.13 -18.05
N GLU A 229 6.22 10.94 -17.76
CA GLU A 229 4.88 10.52 -18.17
C GLU A 229 4.34 9.52 -17.14
N LEU A 230 3.03 9.55 -16.90
CA LEU A 230 2.35 8.51 -16.13
C LEU A 230 0.99 8.15 -16.72
N GLU A 231 0.62 6.89 -16.54
CA GLU A 231 -0.68 6.31 -16.90
C GLU A 231 -1.24 5.53 -15.71
N VAL A 232 -2.52 5.72 -15.38
CA VAL A 232 -3.20 4.89 -14.37
C VAL A 232 -3.59 3.56 -15.01
N VAL A 233 -3.01 2.46 -14.54
CA VAL A 233 -3.19 1.12 -15.11
C VAL A 233 -3.92 0.15 -14.19
N GLY A 234 -4.02 0.46 -12.90
CA GLY A 234 -4.69 -0.38 -11.90
C GLY A 234 -3.93 -1.68 -11.59
N LEU A 235 -4.54 -2.56 -10.80
CA LEU A 235 -3.96 -3.86 -10.48
C LEU A 235 -4.02 -4.81 -11.68
N TYR A 236 -3.03 -5.68 -11.80
CA TYR A 236 -3.02 -6.72 -12.81
C TYR A 236 -4.12 -7.76 -12.54
N ASP A 237 -4.99 -8.00 -13.53
CA ASP A 237 -6.03 -9.03 -13.44
C ASP A 237 -5.41 -10.43 -13.57
N LEU A 238 -5.20 -11.11 -12.45
CA LEU A 238 -4.66 -12.47 -12.42
C LEU A 238 -5.61 -13.51 -13.03
N ALA A 239 -6.90 -13.23 -13.20
CA ALA A 239 -7.82 -14.18 -13.81
C ALA A 239 -7.43 -14.51 -15.26
N GLN A 240 -6.75 -13.58 -15.96
CA GLN A 240 -6.26 -13.80 -17.32
C GLN A 240 -5.13 -14.83 -17.42
N ASP A 241 -4.44 -15.11 -16.30
CA ASP A 241 -3.38 -16.13 -16.23
C ASP A 241 -3.92 -17.52 -15.89
N VAL A 242 -5.22 -17.64 -15.58
CA VAL A 242 -5.85 -18.90 -15.20
C VAL A 242 -6.59 -19.51 -16.38
N THR A 243 -6.39 -20.81 -16.59
CA THR A 243 -7.15 -21.60 -17.56
C THR A 243 -7.86 -22.76 -16.86
N LEU A 244 -9.18 -22.82 -17.04
CA LEU A 244 -10.02 -23.92 -16.58
C LEU A 244 -10.11 -25.01 -17.66
N GLY A 245 -9.87 -26.25 -17.26
CA GLY A 245 -10.04 -27.42 -18.11
C GLY A 245 -11.47 -27.94 -18.13
N GLU A 246 -11.68 -29.06 -18.83
CA GLU A 246 -12.94 -29.78 -18.80
C GLU A 246 -13.09 -30.54 -17.47
N LEU A 247 -14.28 -30.45 -16.85
CA LEU A 247 -14.61 -31.22 -15.66
C LEU A 247 -14.47 -32.72 -15.96
N ARG A 248 -13.70 -33.42 -15.14
CA ARG A 248 -13.47 -34.86 -15.25
C ARG A 248 -13.82 -35.55 -13.94
N LEU A 249 -13.96 -36.87 -14.00
CA LEU A 249 -14.07 -37.70 -12.81
C LEU A 249 -12.70 -38.33 -12.51
N ASP A 250 -12.28 -38.26 -11.26
CA ASP A 250 -11.20 -39.07 -10.70
C ASP A 250 -11.80 -40.05 -9.69
N GLY A 251 -12.01 -41.30 -10.14
CA GLY A 251 -12.90 -42.23 -9.44
C GLY A 251 -14.34 -41.71 -9.45
N ASP A 252 -14.91 -41.51 -8.26
CA ASP A 252 -16.26 -40.96 -8.07
C ASP A 252 -16.25 -39.45 -7.75
N GLU A 253 -15.08 -38.82 -7.73
CA GLU A 253 -14.92 -37.42 -7.37
C GLU A 253 -14.81 -36.52 -8.61
N PRO A 254 -15.63 -35.47 -8.72
CA PRO A 254 -15.49 -34.47 -9.78
C PRO A 254 -14.26 -33.61 -9.53
N VAL A 255 -13.37 -33.58 -10.52
CA VAL A 255 -12.14 -32.78 -10.52
C VAL A 255 -12.19 -31.79 -11.67
N LEU A 256 -12.04 -30.51 -11.35
CA LEU A 256 -11.86 -29.44 -12.32
C LEU A 256 -10.35 -29.19 -12.48
N PRO A 257 -9.76 -29.49 -13.65
CA PRO A 257 -8.38 -29.13 -13.92
C PRO A 257 -8.25 -27.60 -13.96
N VAL A 258 -7.27 -27.07 -13.24
CA VAL A 258 -6.98 -25.64 -13.23
C VAL A 258 -5.48 -25.48 -13.47
N SER A 259 -5.14 -24.59 -14.38
CA SER A 259 -3.74 -24.21 -14.62
C SER A 259 -3.59 -22.70 -14.49
N VAL A 260 -2.45 -22.26 -13.98
CA VAL A 260 -2.15 -20.84 -13.80
C VAL A 260 -0.71 -20.57 -14.22
N ARG A 261 -0.51 -19.52 -15.01
CA ARG A 261 0.82 -19.04 -15.40
C ARG A 261 1.36 -18.09 -14.34
N ASN A 262 2.58 -18.32 -13.85
CA ASN A 262 3.23 -17.37 -12.98
C ASN A 262 3.75 -16.17 -13.79
N SER A 263 3.06 -15.04 -13.68
CA SER A 263 3.42 -13.75 -14.26
C SER A 263 4.38 -12.91 -13.40
N ALA A 264 4.81 -13.38 -12.22
CA ALA A 264 5.83 -12.75 -11.38
C ALA A 264 7.27 -13.17 -11.75
N ASP A 265 8.28 -12.43 -11.28
CA ASP A 265 9.72 -12.70 -11.45
C ASP A 265 10.30 -13.59 -10.36
N VAL A 266 9.50 -13.85 -9.33
CA VAL A 266 9.84 -14.77 -8.24
C VAL A 266 8.88 -15.96 -8.25
N PRO A 267 9.28 -17.10 -7.65
CA PRO A 267 8.36 -18.19 -7.40
C PRO A 267 7.14 -17.72 -6.61
N MET A 268 5.95 -18.16 -7.02
CA MET A 268 4.68 -17.78 -6.40
C MET A 268 3.78 -19.00 -6.24
N GLU A 269 3.03 -19.03 -5.15
CA GLU A 269 1.86 -19.87 -4.96
C GLU A 269 0.59 -19.08 -5.32
N TYR A 270 -0.43 -19.75 -5.86
CA TYR A 270 -1.69 -19.13 -6.28
C TYR A 270 -2.88 -19.77 -5.56
N ALA A 271 -3.78 -18.91 -5.08
CA ALA A 271 -5.13 -19.28 -4.63
C ALA A 271 -6.16 -18.75 -5.62
N ILE A 272 -7.01 -19.64 -6.13
CA ILE A 272 -7.99 -19.33 -7.18
C ILE A 272 -9.38 -19.71 -6.66
N ASP A 273 -10.21 -18.69 -6.40
CA ASP A 273 -11.61 -18.88 -6.00
C ASP A 273 -12.46 -19.18 -7.22
N ILE A 274 -13.16 -20.31 -7.20
CA ILE A 274 -13.97 -20.79 -8.32
C ILE A 274 -15.39 -21.09 -7.84
N THR A 275 -16.37 -20.52 -8.54
CA THR A 275 -17.79 -20.83 -8.37
C THR A 275 -18.29 -21.66 -9.53
N ALA A 276 -18.90 -22.81 -9.21
CA ALA A 276 -19.74 -23.57 -10.11
C ALA A 276 -21.16 -22.96 -10.12
N LEU A 277 -21.68 -22.68 -11.30
CA LEU A 277 -23.00 -22.10 -11.53
C LEU A 277 -23.92 -23.10 -12.22
N ASN A 278 -25.15 -23.22 -11.73
CA ASN A 278 -26.22 -23.95 -12.39
C ASN A 278 -26.59 -23.31 -13.74
N PRO A 279 -27.32 -24.02 -14.63
CA PRO A 279 -27.78 -23.45 -15.90
C PRO A 279 -28.66 -22.20 -15.78
N ASP A 280 -29.29 -21.97 -14.62
CA ASP A 280 -30.08 -20.76 -14.32
C ASP A 280 -29.24 -19.61 -13.76
N GLY A 281 -27.93 -19.80 -13.61
CA GLY A 281 -26.97 -18.83 -13.07
C GLY A 281 -26.88 -18.80 -11.54
N SER A 282 -27.63 -19.65 -10.82
CA SER A 282 -27.50 -19.75 -9.36
C SER A 282 -26.24 -20.52 -8.96
N GLU A 283 -25.69 -20.20 -7.78
CA GLU A 283 -24.49 -20.87 -7.26
C GLU A 283 -24.81 -22.32 -6.90
N ALA A 284 -24.02 -23.25 -7.45
CA ALA A 284 -24.09 -24.67 -7.13
C ALA A 284 -23.07 -25.03 -6.05
N ALA A 285 -21.84 -24.55 -6.18
CA ALA A 285 -20.74 -24.78 -5.25
C ALA A 285 -19.65 -23.72 -5.40
N THR A 286 -18.87 -23.52 -4.34
CA THR A 286 -17.67 -22.66 -4.31
C THR A 286 -16.49 -23.50 -3.84
N SER A 287 -15.33 -23.35 -4.46
CA SER A 287 -14.10 -24.04 -4.06
C SER A 287 -12.88 -23.15 -4.28
N ILE A 288 -11.77 -23.48 -3.61
CA ILE A 288 -10.49 -22.78 -3.76
C ILE A 288 -9.46 -23.77 -4.30
N ALA A 289 -8.87 -23.41 -5.43
CA ALA A 289 -7.74 -24.10 -6.05
C ALA A 289 -6.43 -23.51 -5.54
N TRP A 290 -5.54 -24.37 -5.06
CA TRP A 290 -4.20 -23.98 -4.62
C TRP A 290 -3.16 -24.61 -5.53
N SER A 291 -2.24 -23.80 -6.04
CA SER A 291 -1.07 -24.32 -6.75
C SER A 291 0.03 -24.72 -5.76
N ALA A 292 1.03 -25.47 -6.22
CA ALA A 292 2.35 -25.44 -5.57
C ALA A 292 3.10 -24.16 -5.98
N ASP A 293 4.33 -23.97 -5.49
CA ASP A 293 5.23 -22.95 -6.02
C ASP A 293 5.45 -23.14 -7.52
N ILE A 294 5.23 -22.06 -8.27
CA ILE A 294 5.42 -22.02 -9.71
C ILE A 294 6.59 -21.09 -9.98
N ALA A 295 7.59 -21.57 -10.72
CA ALA A 295 8.73 -20.73 -11.10
C ALA A 295 8.30 -19.59 -12.05
N PRO A 296 9.06 -18.48 -12.12
CA PRO A 296 8.76 -17.35 -13.00
C PRO A 296 8.53 -17.76 -14.45
N GLY A 297 7.41 -17.35 -15.05
CA GLY A 297 7.06 -17.63 -16.44
C GLY A 297 6.53 -19.05 -16.72
N GLU A 298 6.58 -19.96 -15.74
CA GLU A 298 6.07 -21.33 -15.88
C GLU A 298 4.56 -21.41 -15.63
N THR A 299 3.94 -22.51 -16.04
CA THR A 299 2.53 -22.84 -15.74
C THR A 299 2.46 -23.99 -14.75
N GLY A 300 1.76 -23.78 -13.64
CA GLY A 300 1.50 -24.79 -12.62
C GLY A 300 0.07 -25.31 -12.68
N ALA A 301 -0.15 -26.47 -12.07
CA ALA A 301 -1.49 -27.03 -11.86
C ALA A 301 -2.03 -26.65 -10.47
N ALA A 302 -3.33 -26.41 -10.40
CA ALA A 302 -4.07 -26.08 -9.19
C ALA A 302 -5.43 -26.81 -9.17
N ASP A 303 -5.45 -28.08 -9.58
CA ASP A 303 -6.68 -28.88 -9.72
C ASP A 303 -7.57 -28.79 -8.47
N VAL A 304 -8.88 -28.62 -8.69
CA VAL A 304 -9.87 -28.58 -7.61
C VAL A 304 -10.70 -29.85 -7.60
N THR A 305 -10.72 -30.53 -6.46
CA THR A 305 -11.73 -31.55 -6.17
C THR A 305 -12.98 -30.88 -5.63
N LEU A 306 -14.11 -31.08 -6.31
CA LEU A 306 -15.40 -30.54 -5.89
C LEU A 306 -16.09 -31.55 -4.97
N TYR A 307 -16.43 -31.13 -3.75
CA TYR A 307 -17.13 -31.98 -2.81
C TYR A 307 -18.64 -31.97 -3.06
N GLY A 308 -19.19 -33.14 -3.37
CA GLY A 308 -20.63 -33.35 -3.60
C GLY A 308 -20.98 -33.62 -5.05
N ALA A 309 -22.29 -33.83 -5.31
CA ALA A 309 -22.77 -34.01 -6.67
C ALA A 309 -22.78 -32.66 -7.40
N VAL A 310 -21.94 -32.53 -8.43
CA VAL A 310 -21.96 -31.39 -9.33
C VAL A 310 -23.09 -31.63 -10.35
N PRO A 311 -24.10 -30.75 -10.44
CA PRO A 311 -25.21 -30.92 -11.39
C PRO A 311 -24.73 -30.98 -12.84
N ASP A 312 -25.47 -31.67 -13.69
CA ASP A 312 -25.21 -31.65 -15.13
C ASP A 312 -25.39 -30.24 -15.70
N GLY A 313 -24.47 -29.84 -16.59
CA GLY A 313 -24.54 -28.56 -17.30
C GLY A 313 -24.08 -27.35 -16.49
N VAL A 314 -23.30 -27.55 -15.41
CA VAL A 314 -22.68 -26.42 -14.71
C VAL A 314 -21.66 -25.68 -15.58
N THR A 315 -21.52 -24.38 -15.33
CA THR A 315 -20.43 -23.55 -15.83
C THR A 315 -19.57 -23.08 -14.67
N PHE A 316 -18.29 -22.79 -14.92
CA PHE A 316 -17.37 -22.32 -13.89
C PHE A 316 -17.01 -20.86 -14.11
N ARG A 317 -16.93 -20.09 -13.02
CA ARG A 317 -16.49 -18.71 -12.98
C ARG A 317 -15.32 -18.60 -12.00
N ILE A 318 -14.27 -17.88 -12.39
CA ILE A 318 -13.22 -17.46 -11.48
C ILE A 318 -13.72 -16.20 -10.78
N ASP A 319 -13.83 -16.24 -9.45
CA ASP A 319 -14.30 -15.10 -8.65
C ASP A 319 -13.15 -14.20 -8.23
N SER A 320 -12.02 -14.81 -7.86
CA SER A 320 -10.82 -14.10 -7.43
C SER A 320 -9.58 -14.96 -7.67
N VAL A 321 -8.44 -14.30 -7.84
CA VAL A 321 -7.13 -14.96 -7.87
C VAL A 321 -6.18 -14.14 -7.00
N SER A 322 -5.50 -14.80 -6.08
CA SER A 322 -4.45 -14.23 -5.24
C SER A 322 -3.16 -14.99 -5.48
N ARG A 323 -2.02 -14.31 -5.36
CA ARG A 323 -0.70 -14.94 -5.38
C ARG A 323 0.11 -14.56 -4.15
N TYR A 324 0.99 -15.46 -3.72
CA TYR A 324 1.76 -15.33 -2.48
C TYR A 324 3.23 -15.68 -2.76
N ALA A 325 4.13 -14.82 -2.29
CA ALA A 325 5.56 -15.09 -2.26
C ALA A 325 5.92 -15.87 -0.97
N HIS A 326 6.85 -16.82 -1.08
CA HIS A 326 7.42 -17.57 0.04
C HIS A 326 8.89 -17.23 0.28
#